data_AF-A0A1B3ZE88-F1
#
_entry.id   AF-A0A1B3ZE88-F1
#
_cell.length_a   1.000
_cell.length_b   1.000
_cell.length_c   1.000
_cell.angle_alpha   90.00
_cell.angle_beta   90.00
_cell.angle_gamma   90.00
#
_symmetry.space_group_name_H-M   'P 1'
#
loop_
_entity.id
_entity.type
_entity.pdbx_description
1 polymer ?
#
loop_
_entity_poly.entity_id
_entity_poly.type
_entity_poly.pdbx_seq_one_letter_code
_entity_poly.pdbx_strand_id
1 'polypeptide(L)'
;MNSYFVRIQLNAINGVSADRHTYDRLHAAMARIGASRTITGYDRGFAETYDLPHAEYTMESKLDVQRLRDAIAGGVSTQWADNEILVIEWAKCAWKLSKHVPALPSRTGTQSVLGFYN
;
A
#
# COMPACT_ATOMS: atom_id res chain seq x y z
N MET A 1 -4.69 5.94 -19.05
CA MET A 1 -4.06 5.98 -17.72
C MET A 1 -3.27 4.71 -17.65
N ASN A 2 -1.99 4.78 -17.29
CA ASN A 2 -1.12 3.61 -17.29
C ASN A 2 -1.07 3.05 -15.88
N SER A 3 -0.99 1.73 -15.76
CA SER A 3 -0.91 1.05 -14.48
C SER A 3 0.55 0.81 -14.13
N TYR A 4 0.90 1.10 -12.89
CA TYR A 4 2.25 1.03 -12.38
C TYR A 4 2.32 0.16 -11.15
N PHE A 5 3.44 -0.55 -11.04
CA PHE A 5 3.91 -1.16 -9.82
C PHE A 5 5.06 -0.35 -9.25
N VAL A 6 5.03 -0.11 -7.94
CA VAL A 6 6.02 0.67 -7.24
C VAL A 6 6.55 -0.15 -6.08
N ARG A 7 7.88 -0.26 -5.97
CA ARG A 7 8.56 -0.81 -4.79
C ARG A 7 9.48 0.24 -4.21
N ILE A 8 9.44 0.37 -2.89
CA ILE A 8 10.25 1.33 -2.14
C ILE A 8 11.07 0.58 -1.10
N GLN A 9 12.39 0.72 -1.17
CA GLN A 9 13.32 0.25 -0.16
C GLN A 9 13.76 1.44 0.69
N LEU A 10 13.67 1.31 2.02
CA LEU A 10 14.22 2.28 2.97
C LEU A 10 15.52 1.71 3.54
N ASN A 11 16.65 2.34 3.25
CA ASN A 11 17.97 1.86 3.66
C ASN A 11 18.28 2.30 5.10
N ALA A 12 19.23 1.61 5.75
CA ALA A 12 19.69 2.03 7.06
C ALA A 12 20.58 3.28 6.98
N ILE A 13 20.32 4.29 7.80
CA ILE A 13 21.11 5.52 7.86
C ILE A 13 21.93 5.50 9.14
N ASN A 14 23.27 5.54 9.03
CA ASN A 14 24.18 5.47 10.18
C ASN A 14 23.88 4.27 11.11
N GLY A 15 23.49 3.12 10.52
CA GLY A 15 23.13 1.91 11.26
C GLY A 15 21.69 1.89 11.81
N VAL A 16 20.91 2.95 11.63
CA VAL A 16 19.50 3.01 12.05
C VAL A 16 18.59 2.54 10.92
N SER A 17 17.84 1.46 11.14
CA SER A 17 16.84 0.96 10.19
C SER A 17 15.51 1.70 10.35
N ALA A 18 14.75 1.81 9.25
CA ALA A 18 13.39 2.34 9.27
C ALA A 18 12.48 1.48 10.17
N ASP A 19 11.81 2.14 11.12
CA ASP A 19 10.91 1.49 12.06
C ASP A 19 9.48 1.42 11.51
N ARG A 20 8.59 0.76 12.26
CA ARG A 20 7.18 0.65 11.90
C ARG A 20 6.52 2.01 11.68
N HIS A 21 6.83 2.99 12.54
CA HIS A 21 6.23 4.33 12.43
C HIS A 21 6.65 5.02 11.11
N THR A 22 7.90 4.87 10.70
CA THR A 22 8.40 5.37 9.42
C THR A 22 7.65 4.74 8.26
N TYR A 23 7.44 3.43 8.29
CA TYR A 23 6.65 2.75 7.26
C TYR A 23 5.17 3.15 7.27
N ASP A 24 4.55 3.34 8.43
CA ASP A 24 3.16 3.83 8.52
C ASP A 24 3.02 5.22 7.86
N ARG A 25 4.00 6.12 8.09
CA ARG A 25 4.04 7.42 7.41
C ARG A 25 4.28 7.30 5.90
N LEU A 26 5.16 6.39 5.48
CA LEU A 26 5.36 6.09 4.06
C LEU A 26 4.06 5.59 3.41
N HIS A 27 3.35 4.66 4.04
CA HIS A 27 2.09 4.14 3.54
C HIS A 27 1.03 5.24 3.43
N ALA A 28 0.92 6.11 4.44
CA ALA A 28 0.02 7.26 4.39
C ALA A 28 0.42 8.26 3.28
N ALA A 29 1.71 8.51 3.06
CA ALA A 29 2.19 9.35 1.97
C ALA A 29 1.84 8.77 0.58
N MET A 30 2.07 7.47 0.40
CA MET A 30 1.75 6.76 -0.84
C MET A 30 0.23 6.71 -1.10
N ALA A 31 -0.59 6.49 -0.07
CA ALA A 31 -2.04 6.52 -0.19
C ALA A 31 -2.56 7.90 -0.64
N ARG A 32 -1.97 9.00 -0.14
CA ARG A 32 -2.34 10.38 -0.54
C ARG A 32 -2.10 10.68 -2.02
N ILE A 33 -1.14 10.01 -2.66
CA ILE A 33 -0.87 10.15 -4.09
C ILE A 33 -1.59 9.09 -4.95
N GLY A 34 -2.55 8.38 -4.36
CA GLY A 34 -3.39 7.40 -5.05
C GLY A 34 -2.77 6.02 -5.22
N ALA A 35 -1.68 5.71 -4.52
CA ALA A 35 -1.10 4.37 -4.54
C ALA A 35 -1.81 3.44 -3.54
N SER A 36 -2.10 2.21 -3.97
CA SER A 36 -2.74 1.18 -3.17
C SER A 36 -1.75 0.11 -2.75
N ARG A 37 -1.89 -0.38 -1.51
CA ARG A 37 -1.17 -1.57 -1.01
C ARG A 37 -1.89 -2.88 -1.34
N THR A 38 -2.94 -2.80 -2.13
CA THR A 38 -3.67 -3.98 -2.60
C THR A 38 -3.71 -4.02 -4.12
N ILE A 39 -3.97 -5.20 -4.65
CA ILE A 39 -4.23 -5.43 -6.07
C ILE A 39 -5.50 -6.27 -6.22
N THR A 40 -6.31 -5.95 -7.22
CA THR A 40 -7.50 -6.74 -7.57
C THR A 40 -7.15 -7.74 -8.67
N GLY A 41 -7.36 -9.02 -8.40
CA GLY A 41 -7.22 -10.10 -9.37
C GLY A 41 -8.54 -10.84 -9.57
N TYR A 42 -8.64 -11.62 -10.63
CA TYR A 42 -9.75 -12.54 -10.82
C TYR A 42 -9.33 -13.95 -10.41
N ASP A 43 -10.00 -14.50 -9.40
CA ASP A 43 -9.86 -15.90 -9.00
C ASP A 43 -11.22 -16.60 -9.08
N ARG A 44 -11.26 -17.75 -9.74
CA ARG A 44 -12.49 -18.54 -9.97
C ARG A 44 -13.68 -17.74 -10.56
N GLY A 45 -13.41 -16.71 -11.35
CA GLY A 45 -14.44 -15.88 -11.97
C GLY A 45 -14.95 -14.71 -11.12
N PHE A 46 -14.41 -14.52 -9.91
CA PHE A 46 -14.76 -13.40 -9.03
C PHE A 46 -13.57 -12.46 -8.83
N ALA A 47 -13.86 -11.16 -8.71
CA ALA A 47 -12.85 -10.18 -8.34
C ALA A 47 -12.51 -10.33 -6.85
N GLU A 48 -11.23 -10.55 -6.57
CA GLU A 48 -10.68 -10.76 -5.23
C GLU A 48 -9.55 -9.74 -5.02
N THR A 49 -9.45 -9.21 -3.80
CA THR A 49 -8.40 -8.26 -3.42
C THR A 49 -7.30 -8.99 -2.67
N TYR A 50 -6.04 -8.66 -3.00
CA TYR A 50 -4.85 -9.27 -2.43
C TYR A 50 -3.95 -8.21 -1.81
N ASP A 51 -3.28 -8.56 -0.71
CA ASP A 51 -2.28 -7.69 -0.10
C ASP A 51 -0.97 -7.78 -0.87
N LEU A 52 -0.43 -6.62 -1.23
CA LEU A 52 0.93 -6.53 -1.75
C LEU A 52 1.93 -6.68 -0.59
N PRO A 53 3.15 -7.15 -0.89
CA PRO A 53 4.25 -7.14 0.06
C PRO A 53 4.51 -5.75 0.63
N HIS A 54 5.28 -5.74 1.72
CA HIS A 54 5.56 -4.50 2.43
C HIS A 54 6.31 -3.49 1.55
N ALA A 55 5.85 -2.24 1.56
CA ALA A 55 6.36 -1.15 0.72
C ALA A 55 6.31 -1.42 -0.80
N GLU A 56 5.37 -2.27 -1.22
CA GLU A 56 4.98 -2.44 -2.61
C GLU A 56 3.56 -1.89 -2.83
N TYR A 57 3.36 -1.28 -4.00
CA TYR A 57 2.16 -0.54 -4.32
C TYR A 57 1.76 -0.71 -5.78
N THR A 58 0.48 -0.58 -6.05
CA THR A 58 -0.05 -0.33 -7.39
C THR A 58 -0.60 1.08 -7.48
N MET A 59 -0.52 1.69 -8.66
CA MET A 59 -1.16 2.97 -8.90
C MET A 59 -1.46 3.19 -10.37
N GLU A 60 -2.38 4.08 -10.66
CA GLU A 60 -2.67 4.54 -12.01
C GLU A 60 -2.25 6.00 -12.17
N SER A 61 -1.58 6.33 -13.27
CA SER A 61 -1.14 7.70 -13.53
C SER A 61 -1.18 8.03 -15.03
N LYS A 62 -1.22 9.33 -15.33
CA LYS A 62 -1.00 9.88 -16.67
C LYS A 62 0.45 10.31 -16.90
N LEU A 63 1.25 10.37 -15.83
CA LEU A 63 2.68 10.62 -15.93
C LEU A 63 3.35 9.40 -16.58
N ASP A 64 4.44 9.62 -17.31
CA ASP A 64 5.34 8.55 -17.72
C ASP A 64 6.09 7.98 -16.51
N VAL A 65 6.70 6.81 -16.69
CA VAL A 65 7.40 6.06 -15.63
C VAL A 65 8.49 6.88 -14.92
N GLN A 66 9.22 7.74 -15.62
CA GLN A 66 10.33 8.52 -15.05
C GLN A 66 9.79 9.67 -14.20
N ARG A 67 8.84 10.44 -14.73
CA ARG A 67 8.20 11.53 -13.99
C ARG A 67 7.45 11.03 -12.77
N LEU A 68 6.84 9.85 -12.88
CA LEU A 68 6.18 9.22 -11.75
C LEU A 68 7.17 8.83 -10.65
N ARG A 69 8.29 8.18 -11.03
CA ARG A 69 9.38 7.86 -10.09
C ARG A 69 9.88 9.11 -9.37
N ASP A 70 10.13 10.19 -10.10
CA ASP A 70 10.69 11.42 -9.52
C ASP A 70 9.69 12.10 -8.57
N ALA A 71 8.39 12.09 -8.90
CA ALA A 71 7.34 12.56 -8.02
C ALA A 71 7.24 11.74 -6.73
N ILE A 72 7.34 10.40 -6.84
CA ILE A 72 7.37 9.50 -5.68
C ILE A 72 8.62 9.78 -4.84
N ALA A 73 9.80 9.90 -5.47
CA ALA A 73 11.06 10.19 -4.80
C ALA A 73 11.01 11.48 -3.98
N GLY A 74 10.41 12.54 -4.52
CA GLY A 74 10.17 13.77 -3.79
C GLY A 74 9.31 13.57 -2.53
N GLY A 75 8.28 12.74 -2.60
CA GLY A 75 7.43 12.41 -1.45
C GLY A 75 8.12 11.50 -0.43
N VAL A 76 8.77 10.44 -0.87
CA VAL A 76 9.44 9.44 -0.01
C VAL A 76 10.61 10.04 0.74
N SER A 77 11.39 10.90 0.09
CA SER A 77 12.57 11.53 0.72
C SER A 77 12.21 12.44 1.90
N THR A 78 10.96 12.90 2.01
CA THR A 78 10.48 13.61 3.21
C THR A 78 10.24 12.69 4.41
N GLN A 79 10.07 11.39 4.16
CA GLN A 79 9.84 10.38 5.19
C GLN A 79 11.15 9.69 5.59
N TRP A 80 12.06 9.49 4.64
CA TRP A 80 13.33 8.82 4.85
C TRP A 80 14.35 9.19 3.75
N ALA A 81 15.51 9.72 4.14
CA ALA A 81 16.45 10.34 3.20
C ALA A 81 17.14 9.34 2.25
N ASP A 82 17.51 8.15 2.74
CA ASP A 82 18.18 7.12 1.96
C ASP A 82 17.18 6.05 1.52
N ASN A 83 16.72 6.17 0.27
CA ASN A 83 15.69 5.31 -0.29
C ASN A 83 16.02 4.89 -1.72
N GLU A 84 15.55 3.71 -2.11
CA GLU A 84 15.58 3.22 -3.49
C GLU A 84 14.15 3.02 -3.98
N ILE A 85 13.87 3.44 -5.21
CA ILE A 85 12.53 3.42 -5.78
C ILE A 85 12.58 2.75 -7.14
N LEU A 86 11.79 1.68 -7.27
CA LEU A 86 11.55 0.98 -8.53
C LEU A 86 10.11 1.25 -8.97
N VAL A 87 9.95 1.81 -10.18
CA VAL A 87 8.65 2.00 -10.83
C VAL A 87 8.63 1.20 -12.12
N ILE A 88 7.61 0.37 -12.28
CA ILE A 88 7.41 -0.48 -13.45
C ILE A 88 6.06 -0.13 -14.05
N GLU A 89 6.05 0.32 -15.30
CA GLU A 89 4.84 0.35 -16.11
C GLU A 89 4.53 -1.06 -16.58
N TRP A 90 3.34 -1.57 -16.29
CA TRP A 90 2.98 -2.94 -16.66
C TRP A 90 1.77 -3.00 -17.60
N ALA A 91 1.79 -3.97 -18.50
CA ALA A 91 0.62 -4.34 -19.32
C ALA A 91 -0.02 -5.64 -18.81
N LYS A 92 0.79 -6.52 -18.21
CA LYS A 92 0.38 -7.80 -17.64
C LYS A 92 1.23 -8.07 -16.41
N CYS A 93 0.63 -8.73 -15.43
CA CYS A 93 1.29 -9.17 -14.21
C CYS A 93 0.75 -10.54 -13.80
N ALA A 94 1.57 -11.30 -13.09
CA ALA A 94 1.19 -12.57 -12.47
C ALA A 94 1.79 -12.60 -11.06
N TRP A 95 1.03 -13.09 -10.10
CA TRP A 95 1.42 -13.05 -8.70
C TRP A 95 0.85 -14.23 -7.91
N LYS A 96 1.46 -14.47 -6.75
CA LYS A 96 0.95 -15.39 -5.72
C LYS A 96 1.01 -14.65 -4.39
N LEU A 97 -0.14 -14.16 -3.93
CA LEU A 97 -0.26 -13.29 -2.77
C LEU A 97 -1.34 -13.81 -1.80
N SER A 98 -1.29 -13.32 -0.58
CA SER A 98 -2.34 -13.57 0.41
C SER A 98 -3.59 -12.75 0.07
N LYS A 99 -4.77 -13.35 0.25
CA LYS A 99 -6.03 -12.61 0.14
C LYS A 99 -6.05 -11.50 1.18
N HIS A 100 -6.53 -10.33 0.77
CA HIS A 100 -6.73 -9.21 1.67
C HIS A 100 -7.85 -9.56 2.64
N VAL A 101 -7.57 -9.43 3.93
CA VAL A 101 -8.58 -9.57 4.99
C VAL A 101 -8.83 -8.17 5.54
N PRO A 102 -9.98 -7.55 5.24
CA PRO A 102 -10.33 -6.26 5.82
C PRO A 102 -10.28 -6.36 7.33
N ALA A 103 -9.70 -5.35 8.00
CA ALA A 103 -9.79 -5.27 9.44
C ALA A 103 -11.27 -5.27 9.84
N LEU A 104 -11.68 -6.24 10.66
CA LEU A 104 -13.03 -6.27 11.22
C LEU A 104 -13.29 -4.91 11.91
N PRO A 105 -14.46 -4.30 11.72
CA PRO A 105 -14.80 -3.10 12.48
C PRO A 105 -14.71 -3.46 13.96
N SER A 106 -13.88 -2.72 14.70
CA SER A 106 -13.79 -2.86 16.14
C SER A 106 -15.18 -2.68 16.71
N ARG A 107 -15.74 -3.73 17.33
CA ARG A 107 -16.98 -3.66 18.13
C ARG A 107 -16.74 -2.79 19.36
N THR A 108 -16.68 -1.49 19.17
CA THR A 108 -16.84 -0.51 20.25
C THR A 108 -18.31 -0.13 20.33
N GLY A 109 -19.00 -0.70 21.32
CA GLY A 109 -20.14 -0.06 21.96
C GLY A 109 -21.53 -0.36 21.40
N THR A 110 -22.03 -1.57 21.58
CA THR A 110 -23.45 -1.72 21.94
C THR A 110 -23.55 -2.85 22.95
N GLN A 111 -23.50 -2.50 24.24
CA GLN A 111 -23.95 -3.42 25.28
C GLN A 111 -25.43 -3.71 24.99
N SER A 112 -25.70 -4.98 24.73
CA SER A 112 -27.04 -5.53 24.78
C SER A 112 -27.58 -5.33 26.20
N VAL A 113 -28.54 -4.43 26.38
CA VAL A 113 -29.39 -4.50 27.57
C VAL A 113 -30.35 -5.64 27.32
N LEU A 114 -30.01 -6.78 27.93
CA LEU A 114 -30.88 -7.93 28.11
C LEU A 114 -32.21 -7.44 28.70
N GLY A 115 -33.30 -7.82 28.04
CA GLY A 115 -34.64 -7.63 28.56
C GLY A 115 -34.82 -8.43 29.85
N PHE A 116 -35.30 -7.75 30.88
CA PHE A 116 -36.08 -8.29 31.97
C PHE A 116 -37.01 -7.18 32.45
N TYR A 117 -38.32 -7.39 32.35
CA TYR A 117 -39.28 -7.24 33.45
C TYR A 117 -40.65 -7.77 32.99
N ASN A 118 -41.03 -8.87 33.64
CA ASN A 118 -42.35 -9.47 33.92
C ASN A 118 -43.52 -9.23 32.95
#